data_AF-A0A0R3U2J6-F1
#
_entry.id   AF-A0A0R3U2J6-F1
#
_cell.length_a   1.000
_cell.length_b   1.000
_cell.length_c   1.000
_cell.angle_alpha   90.00
_cell.angle_beta   90.00
_cell.angle_gamma   90.00
#
_symmetry.space_group_name_H-M   'P 1'
#
loop_
_entity.id
_entity.type
_entity.pdbx_description
1 polymer ?
#
loop_
_entity_poly.entity_id
_entity_poly.type
_entity_poly.pdbx_seq_one_letter_code
_entity_poly.pdbx_strand_id
1 'polypeptide(L)'
;MPKIKFVGRPSLDFYGKYLSEIAKNLCNRGRGRVVVKEQEESRYKEPCFYVIKNIDPLMSDSSGVRCRAYAERVFRGRNFGVAPIPKSYEPDFRLLSIEEGRKLQELASQKDVSAPDVPIKCVAPMPPVLAIKLQRLGKIPQATIDAARRAVPPNATPAAREGEGFLLLTKIPDDPTLFLVPIEPAEEEKIRIFPDYEMQAKDGLVEKTSGADEQRNVYYIRRSDSPGIRWRVELADKNVEDELLQPRPKTAKPSSGVA
;
A
#
# COMPACT_ATOMS: atom_id res chain seq x y z
N MET A 1 -14.94 45.51 -6.35
CA MET A 1 -14.49 44.11 -6.38
C MET A 1 -15.65 43.21 -5.93
N PRO A 2 -16.00 42.16 -6.68
CA PRO A 2 -17.08 41.25 -6.29
C PRO A 2 -16.73 40.55 -4.97
N LYS A 3 -17.68 40.48 -4.04
CA LYS A 3 -17.53 39.76 -2.77
C LYS A 3 -17.58 38.26 -3.06
N ILE A 4 -16.41 37.62 -3.12
CA ILE A 4 -16.31 36.16 -3.24
C ILE A 4 -16.77 35.56 -1.91
N LYS A 5 -17.94 34.93 -1.92
CA LYS A 5 -18.45 34.14 -0.78
C LYS A 5 -18.10 32.68 -1.04
N PHE A 6 -17.21 32.12 -0.22
CA PHE A 6 -16.93 30.69 -0.25
C PHE A 6 -18.09 29.95 0.42
N VAL A 7 -18.79 29.10 -0.35
CA VAL A 7 -19.88 28.26 0.15
C VAL A 7 -19.35 26.84 0.28
N GLY A 8 -19.18 26.36 1.52
CA GLY A 8 -18.69 25.02 1.84
C GLY A 8 -17.82 24.99 3.10
N ARG A 9 -17.54 23.78 3.62
CA ARG A 9 -16.44 23.61 4.59
C ARG A 9 -15.13 23.64 3.80
N PRO A 10 -14.18 24.55 4.09
CA PRO A 10 -12.87 24.47 3.46
C PRO A 10 -12.25 23.12 3.85
N SER A 11 -11.77 22.36 2.86
CA SER A 11 -10.89 21.24 3.13
C SER A 11 -9.60 21.80 3.72
N LEU A 12 -9.43 21.70 5.03
CA LEU A 12 -8.26 22.18 5.75
C LEU A 12 -6.96 21.48 5.29
N ASP A 13 -7.09 20.30 4.70
CA ASP A 13 -5.95 19.42 4.46
C ASP A 13 -5.40 19.47 3.03
N PHE A 14 -6.13 20.05 2.07
CA PHE A 14 -5.74 20.04 0.65
C PHE A 14 -5.53 21.46 0.13
N TYR A 15 -4.32 21.74 -0.34
CA TYR A 15 -3.88 23.07 -0.75
C TYR A 15 -3.52 23.15 -2.25
N GLY A 16 -3.45 22.01 -2.94
CA GLY A 16 -3.05 21.91 -4.33
C GLY A 16 -4.20 21.96 -5.35
N LYS A 17 -3.89 21.53 -6.57
CA LYS A 17 -4.84 21.39 -7.69
C LYS A 17 -5.10 19.93 -8.00
N TYR A 18 -6.14 19.67 -8.78
CA TYR A 18 -6.37 18.32 -9.31
C TYR A 18 -5.31 17.97 -10.36
N LEU A 19 -4.84 16.73 -10.33
CA LEU A 19 -3.87 16.23 -11.30
C LEU A 19 -4.40 16.30 -12.74
N SER A 20 -5.70 16.05 -12.92
CA SER A 20 -6.37 16.14 -14.21
C SER A 20 -6.40 17.56 -14.78
N GLU A 21 -6.57 18.59 -13.94
CA GLU A 21 -6.52 19.99 -14.35
C GLU A 21 -5.11 20.41 -14.76
N ILE A 22 -4.10 20.01 -13.99
CA ILE A 22 -2.69 20.22 -14.33
C ILE A 22 -2.39 19.58 -15.69
N ALA A 23 -2.80 18.32 -15.88
CA ALA A 23 -2.53 17.58 -17.10
C ALA A 23 -3.21 18.19 -18.33
N LYS A 24 -4.45 18.69 -18.20
CA LYS A 24 -5.19 19.34 -19.30
C LYS A 24 -4.49 20.59 -19.83
N ASN A 25 -3.83 21.33 -18.96
CA ASN A 25 -3.16 22.59 -19.31
C ASN A 25 -1.76 22.40 -19.90
N LEU A 26 -1.24 21.16 -19.92
CA LEU A 26 0.11 20.85 -20.39
C LEU A 26 0.09 20.10 -21.72
N CYS A 27 1.05 20.43 -22.59
CA CYS A 27 1.31 19.66 -23.81
C CYS A 27 1.65 18.20 -23.46
N ASN A 28 1.15 17.26 -24.25
CA ASN A 28 1.33 15.81 -24.03
C ASN A 28 0.92 15.35 -22.62
N ARG A 29 -0.07 16.01 -22.02
CA ARG A 29 -0.58 15.75 -20.66
C ARG A 29 0.50 15.81 -19.57
N GLY A 30 1.56 16.60 -19.80
CA GLY A 30 2.63 16.80 -18.82
C GLY A 30 3.61 15.64 -18.67
N ARG A 31 3.71 14.75 -19.67
CA ARG A 31 4.69 13.65 -19.66
C ARG A 31 6.12 14.16 -19.42
N GLY A 32 6.82 13.54 -18.47
CA GLY A 32 8.17 13.89 -18.04
C GLY A 32 8.25 15.03 -17.03
N ARG A 33 7.14 15.68 -16.67
CA ARG A 33 7.12 16.71 -15.63
C ARG A 33 7.07 16.09 -14.23
N VAL A 34 7.64 16.80 -13.28
CA VAL A 34 7.62 16.45 -11.85
C VAL A 34 6.44 17.12 -11.18
N VAL A 35 5.65 16.31 -10.46
CA VAL A 35 4.58 16.79 -9.58
C VAL A 35 4.81 16.30 -8.16
N VAL A 36 4.40 17.11 -7.20
CA VAL A 36 4.49 16.81 -5.78
C VAL A 36 3.10 16.89 -5.17
N LYS A 37 2.85 16.08 -4.14
CA LYS A 37 1.70 16.23 -3.27
C LYS A 37 2.06 17.05 -2.06
N GLU A 38 1.34 18.13 -1.81
CA GLU A 38 1.67 19.06 -0.73
C GLU A 38 1.56 18.41 0.66
N GLN A 39 0.63 17.47 0.85
CA GLN A 39 0.55 16.70 2.11
C GLN A 39 1.78 15.82 2.34
N GLU A 40 2.30 15.20 1.28
CA GLU A 40 3.49 14.33 1.38
C GLU A 40 4.74 15.17 1.64
N GLU A 41 4.87 16.31 0.96
CA GLU A 41 5.96 17.29 1.15
C GLU A 41 5.94 17.94 2.55
N SER A 42 4.75 18.19 3.10
CA SER A 42 4.60 18.76 4.45
C SER A 42 4.87 17.73 5.56
N ARG A 43 4.49 16.46 5.34
CA ARG A 43 4.62 15.40 6.33
C ARG A 43 6.05 14.85 6.43
N TYR A 44 6.74 14.72 5.30
CA TYR A 44 8.04 14.05 5.21
C TYR A 44 9.12 15.05 4.78
N LYS A 45 10.27 15.02 5.47
CA LYS A 45 11.41 15.88 5.11
C LYS A 45 12.17 15.34 3.90
N GLU A 46 12.06 14.04 3.67
CA GLU A 46 12.70 13.34 2.57
C GLU A 46 11.99 13.64 1.24
N PRO A 47 12.70 13.64 0.10
CA PRO A 47 12.11 14.01 -1.19
C PRO A 47 11.00 13.02 -1.59
N CYS A 48 9.81 13.56 -1.83
CA CYS A 48 8.64 12.84 -2.31
C CYS A 48 8.13 13.52 -3.58
N PHE A 49 8.18 12.82 -4.71
CA PHE A 49 7.70 13.36 -5.97
C PHE A 49 7.31 12.27 -6.96
N TYR A 50 6.58 12.67 -7.98
CA TYR A 50 6.09 11.82 -9.05
C TYR A 50 6.55 12.37 -10.40
N VAL A 51 7.21 11.55 -11.21
CA VAL A 51 7.55 11.89 -12.59
C VAL A 51 6.49 11.32 -13.51
N ILE A 52 5.67 12.19 -14.10
CA ILE A 52 4.51 11.77 -14.92
C ILE A 52 5.00 10.96 -16.13
N LYS A 53 4.49 9.73 -16.29
CA LYS A 53 4.73 8.91 -17.50
C LYS A 53 3.52 8.92 -18.42
N ASN A 54 2.34 8.66 -17.86
CA ASN A 54 1.09 8.69 -18.61
C ASN A 54 -0.07 9.15 -17.71
N ILE A 55 -1.01 9.90 -18.27
CA ILE A 55 -2.24 10.31 -17.59
C ILE A 55 -3.38 10.10 -18.57
N ASP A 56 -4.32 9.24 -18.21
CA ASP A 56 -5.52 8.96 -18.97
C ASP A 56 -6.74 9.51 -18.22
N PRO A 57 -7.44 10.51 -18.79
CA PRO A 57 -8.68 11.00 -18.20
C PRO A 57 -9.74 9.91 -18.26
N LEU A 58 -10.55 9.81 -17.20
CA LEU A 58 -11.62 8.84 -17.15
C LEU A 58 -12.84 9.38 -17.90
N MET A 59 -13.08 8.91 -19.13
CA MET A 59 -14.17 9.40 -19.99
C MET A 59 -15.58 9.17 -19.41
N SER A 60 -15.72 8.20 -18.49
CA SER A 60 -16.99 7.93 -17.81
C SER A 60 -17.31 8.93 -16.69
N ASP A 61 -16.37 9.80 -16.32
CA ASP A 61 -16.56 10.79 -15.26
C ASP A 61 -16.96 12.15 -15.85
N SER A 62 -18.24 12.50 -15.68
CA SER A 62 -18.78 13.78 -16.14
C SER A 62 -18.17 15.00 -15.46
N SER A 63 -17.57 14.83 -14.26
CA SER A 63 -16.87 15.91 -13.57
C SER A 63 -15.53 16.26 -14.22
N GLY A 64 -14.95 15.32 -14.98
CA GLY A 64 -13.62 15.47 -15.59
C GLY A 64 -12.49 15.63 -14.58
N VAL A 65 -12.72 15.29 -13.31
CA VAL A 65 -11.76 15.41 -12.20
C VAL A 65 -10.92 14.14 -12.08
N ARG A 66 -11.51 12.96 -12.27
CA ARG A 66 -10.80 11.69 -12.10
C ARG A 66 -9.94 11.35 -13.32
N CYS A 67 -8.74 10.86 -13.04
CA CYS A 67 -7.82 10.34 -14.05
C CYS A 67 -7.08 9.10 -13.55
N ARG A 68 -6.74 8.20 -14.47
CA ARG A 68 -5.79 7.12 -14.25
C ARG A 68 -4.41 7.65 -14.59
N ALA A 69 -3.57 7.85 -13.59
CA ALA A 69 -2.26 8.42 -13.77
C ALA A 69 -1.18 7.42 -13.37
N TYR A 70 -0.20 7.25 -14.24
CA TYR A 70 0.98 6.43 -14.04
C TYR A 70 2.20 7.34 -14.00
N ALA A 71 3.00 7.20 -12.95
CA ALA A 71 4.19 7.99 -12.76
C ALA A 71 5.29 7.13 -12.14
N GLU A 72 6.53 7.54 -12.39
CA GLU A 72 7.64 7.05 -11.60
C GLU A 72 7.57 7.69 -10.22
N ARG A 73 7.32 6.87 -9.19
CA ARG A 73 7.07 7.32 -7.83
C ARG A 73 8.36 7.25 -7.03
N VAL A 74 8.81 8.42 -6.55
CA VAL A 74 9.86 8.51 -5.55
C VAL A 74 9.20 8.92 -4.24
N PHE A 75 9.27 8.06 -3.23
CA PHE A 75 8.68 8.32 -1.93
C PHE A 75 9.74 8.18 -0.84
N ARG A 76 9.90 9.25 -0.06
CA ARG A 76 10.92 9.40 0.99
C ARG A 76 12.34 9.01 0.53
N GLY A 77 12.71 9.47 -0.66
CA GLY A 77 14.01 9.21 -1.28
C GLY A 77 14.19 7.82 -1.91
N ARG A 78 13.20 6.91 -1.84
CA ARG A 78 13.26 5.61 -2.53
C ARG A 78 12.44 5.62 -3.81
N ASN A 79 13.02 5.07 -4.88
CA ASN A 79 12.33 4.92 -6.16
C ASN A 79 11.54 3.61 -6.18
N PHE A 80 10.23 3.71 -6.39
CA PHE A 80 9.29 2.59 -6.51
C PHE A 80 9.02 2.20 -7.98
N GLY A 81 9.70 2.84 -8.92
CA GLY A 81 9.48 2.64 -10.34
C GLY A 81 8.15 3.22 -10.81
N VAL A 82 7.68 2.74 -11.96
CA VAL A 82 6.43 3.21 -12.57
C VAL A 82 5.24 2.55 -11.90
N ALA A 83 4.49 3.33 -11.14
CA ALA A 83 3.32 2.88 -10.38
C ALA A 83 2.11 3.80 -10.65
N PRO A 84 0.88 3.29 -10.44
CA PRO A 84 -0.29 4.15 -10.43
C PRO A 84 -0.18 5.17 -9.28
N ILE A 85 -0.51 6.43 -9.55
CA ILE A 85 -0.54 7.46 -8.50
C ILE A 85 -1.74 7.17 -7.58
N PRO A 86 -1.52 6.92 -6.28
CA PRO A 86 -2.62 6.70 -5.36
C PRO A 86 -3.43 7.99 -5.20
N LYS A 87 -4.76 7.88 -5.11
CA LYS A 87 -5.67 9.00 -4.83
C LYS A 87 -5.49 10.19 -5.79
N SER A 88 -5.38 9.91 -7.09
CA SER A 88 -5.25 10.94 -8.15
C SER A 88 -6.40 11.95 -8.23
N TYR A 89 -7.52 11.68 -7.55
CA TYR A 89 -8.68 12.57 -7.48
C TYR A 89 -8.58 13.62 -6.37
N GLU A 90 -7.59 13.56 -5.48
CA GLU A 90 -7.43 14.55 -4.41
C GLU A 90 -6.81 15.85 -4.99
N PRO A 91 -7.31 17.04 -4.62
CA PRO A 91 -6.77 18.33 -5.08
C PRO A 91 -5.53 18.72 -4.27
N ASP A 92 -4.48 17.90 -4.32
CA ASP A 92 -3.27 18.10 -3.52
C ASP A 92 -1.99 18.24 -4.36
N PHE A 93 -2.14 18.25 -5.68
CA PHE A 93 -0.99 18.21 -6.57
C PHE A 93 -0.50 19.62 -6.91
N ARG A 94 0.82 19.78 -6.86
CA ARG A 94 1.54 20.97 -7.33
C ARG A 94 2.50 20.56 -8.44
N LEU A 95 2.42 21.28 -9.56
CA LEU A 95 3.38 21.15 -10.65
C LEU A 95 4.62 21.96 -10.32
N LEU A 96 5.78 21.31 -10.32
CA LEU A 96 7.05 22.00 -10.12
C LEU A 96 7.58 22.62 -11.41
N SER A 97 8.38 23.67 -11.27
CA SER A 97 9.20 24.18 -12.36
C SER A 97 10.25 23.13 -12.78
N ILE A 98 10.81 23.29 -13.98
CA ILE A 98 11.81 22.32 -14.50
C ILE A 98 13.05 22.28 -13.61
N GLU A 99 13.49 23.46 -13.15
CA GLU A 99 14.67 23.60 -12.31
C GLU A 99 14.47 22.98 -10.92
N GLU A 100 13.33 23.26 -10.28
CA GLU A 100 12.99 22.64 -8.99
C GLU A 100 12.85 21.12 -9.11
N GLY A 101 12.16 20.65 -10.15
CA GLY A 101 11.99 19.23 -10.42
C GLY A 101 13.34 18.53 -10.61
N ARG A 102 14.28 19.15 -11.33
CA ARG A 102 15.64 18.62 -11.53
C ARG A 102 16.42 18.57 -10.22
N LYS A 103 16.37 19.62 -9.40
CA LYS A 103 17.01 19.65 -8.08
C LYS A 103 16.50 18.52 -7.17
N LEU A 104 15.19 18.27 -7.15
CA LEU A 104 14.62 17.15 -6.38
C LEU A 104 15.06 15.78 -6.88
N GLN A 105 15.17 15.60 -8.20
CA GLN A 105 15.67 14.36 -8.78
C GLN A 105 17.15 14.12 -8.45
N GLU A 106 17.96 15.18 -8.48
CA GLU A 106 19.37 15.13 -8.07
C GLU A 106 19.51 14.80 -6.58
N LEU A 107 18.68 15.40 -5.72
CA LEU A 107 18.62 15.08 -4.28
C LEU A 107 18.19 13.64 -4.02
N ALA A 108 17.19 13.12 -4.74
CA ALA A 108 16.77 11.73 -4.59
C ALA A 108 17.79 10.72 -5.12
N SER A 109 18.69 11.14 -6.00
CA SER A 109 19.79 10.28 -6.46
C SER A 109 20.87 10.11 -5.38
N GLN A 110 20.92 11.01 -4.39
CA GLN A 110 21.81 10.91 -3.24
C GLN A 110 21.17 9.97 -2.19
N LYS A 111 21.82 8.83 -1.93
CA LYS A 111 21.32 7.81 -1.00
C LYS A 111 21.21 8.30 0.44
N ASP A 112 21.97 9.32 0.81
CA ASP A 112 22.03 9.86 2.18
C ASP A 112 20.73 10.56 2.61
N VAL A 113 19.86 10.92 1.66
CA VAL A 113 18.58 11.61 1.92
C VAL A 113 17.40 10.63 1.97
N SER A 114 17.63 9.33 1.79
CA SER A 114 16.57 8.31 1.88
C SER A 114 16.15 8.08 3.33
N ALA A 115 14.85 7.82 3.53
CA ALA A 115 14.35 7.37 4.82
C ALA A 115 15.06 6.07 5.27
N PRO A 116 15.39 5.96 6.57
CA PRO A 116 15.97 4.74 7.13
C PRO A 116 14.93 3.63 7.21
N ASP A 117 15.40 2.39 7.17
CA ASP A 117 14.58 1.23 7.50
C ASP A 117 14.22 1.23 8.99
N VAL A 118 12.96 0.96 9.30
CA VAL A 118 12.44 0.90 10.67
C VAL A 118 12.39 -0.57 11.10
N PRO A 119 13.27 -1.01 12.01
CA PRO A 119 13.24 -2.39 12.49
C PRO A 119 12.03 -2.60 13.41
N ILE A 120 11.21 -3.62 13.12
CA ILE A 120 10.02 -3.96 13.91
C ILE A 120 10.15 -5.37 14.47
N LYS A 121 9.78 -5.52 15.73
CA LYS A 121 9.67 -6.84 16.37
C LYS A 121 8.42 -7.56 15.86
N CYS A 122 8.59 -8.75 15.31
CA CYS A 122 7.50 -9.60 14.81
C CYS A 122 6.80 -10.40 15.91
N VAL A 123 6.96 -9.99 17.18
CA VAL A 123 6.51 -10.76 18.32
C VAL A 123 5.67 -9.89 19.22
N ALA A 124 4.47 -10.38 19.53
CA ALA A 124 3.56 -9.75 20.46
C ALA A 124 3.26 -10.68 21.64
N PRO A 125 3.03 -10.13 22.85
CA PRO A 125 2.55 -10.93 23.96
C PRO A 125 1.17 -11.49 23.63
N MET A 126 0.96 -12.76 23.96
CA MET A 126 -0.35 -13.39 23.81
C MET A 126 -1.36 -12.73 24.76
N PRO A 127 -2.60 -12.43 24.31
CA PRO A 127 -3.63 -11.96 25.22
C PRO A 127 -3.85 -12.94 26.39
N PRO A 128 -3.95 -12.46 27.64
CA PRO A 128 -3.92 -13.33 28.84
C PRO A 128 -5.06 -14.35 28.86
N VAL A 129 -6.27 -13.92 28.45
CA VAL A 129 -7.44 -14.81 28.38
C VAL A 129 -7.24 -15.93 27.35
N LEU A 130 -6.58 -15.63 26.22
CA LEU A 130 -6.27 -16.62 25.19
C LEU A 130 -5.25 -17.63 25.73
N ALA A 131 -4.20 -17.17 26.40
CA ALA A 131 -3.18 -18.02 27.01
C ALA A 131 -3.80 -19.01 28.02
N ILE A 132 -4.62 -18.51 28.95
CA ILE A 132 -5.31 -19.34 29.96
C ILE A 132 -6.22 -20.37 29.29
N LYS A 133 -6.99 -19.96 28.27
CA LYS A 133 -7.89 -20.88 27.55
C LYS A 133 -7.12 -21.98 26.84
N LEU A 134 -6.02 -21.66 26.17
CA LEU A 134 -5.19 -22.62 25.45
C LEU A 134 -4.46 -23.59 26.40
N GLN A 135 -4.00 -23.10 27.55
CA GLN A 135 -3.43 -23.94 28.61
C GLN A 135 -4.47 -24.93 29.17
N ARG A 136 -5.68 -24.47 29.50
CA ARG A 136 -6.77 -25.34 30.01
C ARG A 136 -7.18 -26.41 29.01
N LEU A 137 -7.10 -26.10 27.72
CA LEU A 137 -7.38 -27.05 26.64
C LEU A 137 -6.22 -28.02 26.37
N GLY A 138 -5.07 -27.88 27.04
CA GLY A 138 -3.91 -28.74 26.83
C GLY A 138 -3.30 -28.66 25.43
N LYS A 139 -3.54 -27.55 24.71
CA LYS A 139 -3.07 -27.38 23.31
C LYS A 139 -1.63 -26.89 23.22
N ILE A 140 -1.11 -26.28 24.29
CA ILE A 140 0.25 -25.74 24.34
C ILE A 140 1.21 -26.84 24.84
N PRO A 141 2.33 -27.10 24.15
CA PRO A 141 3.35 -28.05 24.61
C PRO A 141 3.91 -27.68 25.98
N GLN A 142 4.22 -28.68 26.82
CA GLN A 142 4.78 -28.45 28.16
C GLN A 142 6.12 -27.71 28.13
N ALA A 143 6.97 -27.98 27.12
CA ALA A 143 8.24 -27.28 26.94
C ALA A 143 8.05 -25.75 26.78
N THR A 144 7.04 -25.33 26.01
CA THR A 144 6.69 -23.91 25.82
C THR A 144 6.18 -23.28 27.12
N ILE A 145 5.42 -24.03 27.92
CA ILE A 145 4.91 -23.56 29.23
C ILE A 145 6.08 -23.35 30.21
N ASP A 146 7.04 -24.26 30.24
CA ASP A 146 8.21 -24.14 31.12
C ASP A 146 9.12 -22.98 30.71
N ALA A 147 9.34 -22.79 29.40
CA ALA A 147 10.07 -21.65 28.88
C ALA A 147 9.37 -20.32 29.19
N ALA A 148 8.04 -20.27 29.02
CA ALA A 148 7.23 -19.10 29.36
C ALA A 148 7.35 -18.75 30.86
N ARG A 149 7.29 -19.75 31.75
CA ARG A 149 7.45 -19.55 33.20
C ARG A 149 8.82 -19.04 33.60
N ARG A 150 9.90 -19.51 32.94
CA ARG A 150 11.27 -19.06 33.21
C ARG A 150 11.51 -17.61 32.82
N ALA A 151 10.80 -17.11 31.80
CA ALA A 151 10.97 -15.76 31.28
C ALA A 151 10.20 -14.68 32.04
N VAL A 152 9.20 -15.05 32.84
CA VAL A 152 8.38 -14.08 33.60
C VAL A 152 9.21 -13.48 34.73
N PRO A 153 9.36 -12.13 34.80
CA PRO A 153 10.12 -11.50 35.87
C PRO A 153 9.42 -11.69 37.23
N PRO A 154 10.19 -11.87 38.32
CA PRO A 154 9.63 -12.16 39.64
C PRO A 154 8.73 -11.04 40.18
N ASN A 155 8.85 -9.82 39.69
CA ASN A 155 8.06 -8.66 40.12
C ASN A 155 6.80 -8.39 39.27
N ALA A 156 6.46 -9.26 38.31
CA ALA A 156 5.26 -9.08 37.48
C ALA A 156 3.96 -9.18 38.31
N THR A 157 2.94 -8.38 37.96
CA THR A 157 1.60 -8.47 38.56
C THR A 157 0.97 -9.84 38.31
N PRO A 158 0.05 -10.36 39.14
CA PRO A 158 -0.54 -11.68 38.93
C PRO A 158 -1.24 -11.82 37.56
N ALA A 159 -1.93 -10.79 37.09
CA ALA A 159 -2.53 -10.77 35.75
C ALA A 159 -1.48 -10.78 34.62
N ALA A 160 -0.37 -10.06 34.84
CA ALA A 160 0.79 -10.09 33.96
C ALA A 160 1.45 -11.48 33.92
N ARG A 161 1.64 -12.14 35.07
CA ARG A 161 2.25 -13.48 35.17
C ARG A 161 1.49 -14.56 34.40
N GLU A 162 0.16 -14.45 34.32
CA GLU A 162 -0.68 -15.43 33.61
C GLU A 162 -0.58 -15.31 32.07
N GLY A 163 -0.25 -14.12 31.54
CA GLY A 163 -0.20 -13.84 30.09
C GLY A 163 1.19 -13.54 29.52
N GLU A 164 2.10 -12.95 30.29
CA GLU A 164 3.36 -12.35 29.81
C GLU A 164 4.47 -13.32 29.42
N GLY A 165 4.23 -14.63 29.56
CA GLY A 165 5.22 -15.64 29.14
C GLY A 165 5.05 -16.13 27.69
N PHE A 166 3.83 -16.06 27.14
CA PHE A 166 3.52 -16.62 25.82
C PHE A 166 3.58 -15.55 24.74
N LEU A 167 4.15 -15.93 23.60
CA LEU A 167 4.35 -15.04 22.48
C LEU A 167 3.54 -15.51 21.27
N LEU A 168 3.12 -14.55 20.46
CA LEU A 168 2.50 -14.77 19.15
C LEU A 168 3.44 -14.19 18.10
N LEU A 169 3.67 -14.94 17.02
CA LEU A 169 4.31 -14.38 15.83
C LEU A 169 3.29 -13.50 15.12
N THR A 170 3.57 -12.22 15.04
CA THR A 170 2.80 -11.26 14.26
C THR A 170 3.54 -11.03 12.95
N LYS A 171 2.99 -11.58 11.86
CA LYS A 171 3.49 -11.26 10.53
C LYS A 171 3.11 -9.82 10.19
N ILE A 172 4.02 -9.12 9.52
CA ILE A 172 3.83 -7.71 9.15
C ILE A 172 3.26 -7.67 7.73
N PRO A 173 2.18 -6.91 7.47
CA PRO A 173 1.68 -6.76 6.11
C PRO A 173 2.74 -6.08 5.23
N ASP A 174 2.91 -6.58 4.01
CA ASP A 174 3.83 -6.00 3.03
C ASP A 174 3.29 -4.66 2.54
N ASP A 175 3.75 -3.57 3.16
CA ASP A 175 3.59 -2.21 2.66
C ASP A 175 4.97 -1.62 2.36
N PRO A 176 5.33 -1.48 1.07
CA PRO A 176 6.66 -1.07 0.68
C PRO A 176 6.92 0.41 1.00
N THR A 177 5.90 1.19 1.38
CA THR A 177 6.03 2.61 1.77
C THR A 177 6.36 2.83 3.24
N LEU A 178 6.15 1.81 4.09
CA LEU A 178 6.42 1.91 5.53
C LEU A 178 7.89 1.64 5.88
N PHE A 179 8.67 1.04 4.97
CA PHE A 179 10.08 0.68 5.16
C PHE A 179 10.34 -0.16 6.41
N LEU A 180 9.39 -1.05 6.73
CA LEU A 180 9.46 -1.89 7.91
C LEU A 180 10.32 -3.12 7.62
N VAL A 181 11.35 -3.32 8.44
CA VAL A 181 12.19 -4.51 8.36
C VAL A 181 11.87 -5.42 9.55
N PRO A 182 11.34 -6.63 9.30
CA PRO A 182 11.05 -7.57 10.38
C PRO A 182 12.35 -8.03 11.05
N ILE A 183 12.43 -7.87 12.36
CA ILE A 183 13.49 -8.47 13.17
C ILE A 183 13.11 -9.93 13.45
N GLU A 184 14.06 -10.84 13.20
CA GLU A 184 13.88 -12.24 13.59
C GLU A 184 13.89 -12.38 15.12
N PRO A 185 12.96 -13.17 15.69
CA PRO A 185 12.93 -13.40 17.12
C PRO A 185 14.17 -14.13 17.62
N ALA A 186 14.58 -13.85 18.86
CA ALA A 186 15.66 -14.59 19.52
C ALA A 186 15.28 -16.07 19.74
N GLU A 187 16.26 -16.96 19.91
CA GLU A 187 15.99 -18.40 20.15
C GLU A 187 15.11 -18.63 21.39
N GLU A 188 15.33 -17.87 22.45
CA GLU A 188 14.51 -17.90 23.67
C GLU A 188 13.06 -17.43 23.43
N GLU A 189 12.86 -16.50 22.48
CA GLU A 189 11.54 -16.05 22.08
C GLU A 189 10.85 -17.09 21.19
N LYS A 190 11.59 -17.73 20.26
CA LYS A 190 11.08 -18.78 19.38
C LYS A 190 10.44 -19.94 20.15
N ILE A 191 11.06 -20.36 21.25
CA ILE A 191 10.53 -21.46 22.10
C ILE A 191 9.22 -21.07 22.82
N ARG A 192 8.99 -19.77 23.04
CA ARG A 192 7.79 -19.22 23.71
C ARG A 192 6.65 -18.90 22.75
N ILE A 193 6.89 -18.94 21.43
CA ILE A 193 5.89 -18.63 20.41
C ILE A 193 4.96 -19.84 20.24
N PHE A 194 3.65 -19.60 20.26
CA PHE A 194 2.65 -20.62 19.99
C PHE A 194 1.56 -20.11 19.04
N PRO A 195 1.13 -20.87 18.01
CA PRO A 195 1.73 -22.10 17.46
C PRO A 195 3.23 -22.01 17.08
N ASP A 196 3.88 -23.16 16.87
CA ASP A 196 5.33 -23.25 16.64
C ASP A 196 5.86 -22.28 15.57
N TYR A 197 6.98 -21.63 15.88
CA TYR A 197 7.61 -20.63 15.02
C TYR A 197 7.89 -21.16 13.61
N GLU A 198 8.45 -22.37 13.47
CA GLU A 198 8.82 -22.94 12.17
C GLU A 198 7.61 -23.12 11.25
N MET A 199 6.46 -23.51 11.81
CA MET A 199 5.22 -23.64 11.05
C MET A 199 4.70 -22.28 10.59
N GLN A 200 4.77 -21.26 11.46
CA GLN A 200 4.27 -19.93 11.14
C GLN A 200 5.20 -19.16 10.19
N ALA A 201 6.50 -19.33 10.34
CA ALA A 201 7.54 -18.66 9.55
C ALA A 201 7.78 -19.28 8.17
N LYS A 202 7.14 -20.42 7.86
CA LYS A 202 7.28 -21.10 6.55
C LYS A 202 6.99 -20.19 5.36
N ASP A 203 5.99 -19.32 5.48
CA ASP A 203 5.61 -18.37 4.43
C ASP A 203 6.34 -17.01 4.56
N GLY A 204 7.32 -16.92 5.46
CA GLY A 204 8.05 -15.70 5.80
C GLY A 204 7.43 -14.87 6.94
N LEU A 205 8.20 -13.87 7.40
CA LEU A 205 7.79 -12.90 8.44
C LEU A 205 6.97 -11.72 7.89
N VAL A 206 7.00 -11.52 6.57
CA VAL A 206 6.23 -10.50 5.86
C VAL A 206 5.10 -11.18 5.10
N GLU A 207 3.87 -10.74 5.34
CA GLU A 207 2.72 -11.16 4.54
C GLU A 207 2.71 -10.39 3.24
N LYS A 208 3.28 -10.99 2.19
CA LYS A 208 3.18 -10.43 0.84
C LYS A 208 1.72 -10.42 0.42
N THR A 209 1.20 -9.22 0.14
CA THR A 209 -0.14 -9.05 -0.44
C THR A 209 -0.11 -9.40 -1.94
N SER A 210 0.60 -10.45 -2.33
CA SER A 210 0.78 -10.88 -3.72
C SER A 210 -0.48 -11.59 -4.27
N GLY A 211 -1.66 -11.03 -3.99
CA GLY A 211 -2.92 -11.63 -4.44
C GLY A 211 -4.20 -10.83 -4.14
N ALA A 212 -4.21 -9.84 -3.24
CA ALA A 212 -5.47 -9.16 -2.90
C ALA A 212 -5.95 -8.14 -3.94
N ASP A 213 -5.06 -7.67 -4.82
CA ASP A 213 -5.41 -6.86 -5.99
C ASP A 213 -5.40 -7.66 -7.30
N GLU A 214 -4.65 -8.78 -7.39
CA GLU A 214 -4.64 -9.67 -8.57
C GLU A 214 -5.75 -10.75 -8.54
N GLN A 215 -6.33 -11.07 -7.38
CA GLN A 215 -7.38 -12.09 -7.23
C GLN A 215 -8.71 -11.51 -6.77
N ARG A 216 -9.07 -10.29 -7.18
CA ARG A 216 -10.47 -9.86 -7.04
C ARG A 216 -11.29 -10.46 -8.17
N ASN A 217 -11.46 -11.78 -8.15
CA ASN A 217 -12.52 -12.43 -8.92
C ASN A 217 -13.91 -11.93 -8.47
N VAL A 218 -14.01 -11.17 -7.38
CA VAL A 218 -15.25 -10.68 -6.82
C VAL A 218 -15.37 -9.17 -6.97
N TYR A 219 -16.32 -8.71 -7.79
CA TYR A 219 -16.65 -7.30 -7.96
C TYR A 219 -18.04 -7.01 -7.39
N TYR A 220 -18.19 -5.86 -6.74
CA TYR A 220 -19.50 -5.36 -6.32
C TYR A 220 -20.00 -4.33 -7.32
N ILE A 221 -20.99 -4.70 -8.14
CA ILE A 221 -21.56 -3.81 -9.16
C ILE A 221 -22.87 -3.22 -8.65
N ARG A 222 -23.02 -1.90 -8.82
CA ARG A 222 -24.33 -1.23 -8.74
C ARG A 222 -24.92 -1.18 -10.14
N ARG A 223 -26.00 -1.93 -10.35
CA ARG A 223 -26.76 -1.85 -11.60
C ARG A 223 -27.81 -0.74 -11.49
N SER A 224 -28.16 -0.15 -12.62
CA SER A 224 -29.17 0.92 -12.71
C SER A 224 -30.59 0.42 -12.46
N ASP A 225 -30.85 -0.87 -12.66
CA ASP A 225 -32.14 -1.54 -12.47
C ASP A 225 -32.46 -1.82 -10.98
N SER A 226 -31.45 -1.98 -10.13
CA SER A 226 -31.61 -2.20 -8.69
C SER A 226 -30.81 -1.17 -7.85
N PRO A 227 -31.25 0.10 -7.83
CA PRO A 227 -30.58 1.15 -7.06
C PRO A 227 -30.76 0.90 -5.55
N GLY A 228 -29.79 0.23 -4.94
CA GLY A 228 -29.79 -0.07 -3.49
C GLY A 228 -29.04 -1.34 -3.14
N ILE A 229 -28.93 -2.27 -4.09
CA ILE A 229 -28.28 -3.57 -3.89
C ILE A 229 -26.90 -3.54 -4.56
N ARG A 230 -25.89 -4.07 -3.86
CA ARG A 230 -24.57 -4.35 -4.44
C ARG A 230 -24.55 -5.81 -4.87
N TRP A 231 -24.46 -6.05 -6.17
CA TRP A 231 -24.35 -7.40 -6.70
C TRP A 231 -22.92 -7.90 -6.58
N ARG A 232 -22.72 -9.02 -5.88
CA ARG A 232 -21.44 -9.74 -5.84
C ARG A 232 -21.32 -10.55 -7.13
N VAL A 233 -20.40 -10.16 -8.01
CA VAL A 233 -20.10 -10.84 -9.27
C VAL A 233 -18.80 -11.60 -9.08
N GLU A 234 -18.86 -12.92 -9.17
CA GLU A 234 -17.69 -13.79 -9.11
C GLU A 234 -17.30 -14.22 -10.53
N LEU A 235 -16.13 -13.81 -11.01
CA LEU A 235 -15.56 -14.27 -12.27
C LEU A 235 -15.05 -15.71 -12.11
N ALA A 236 -15.49 -16.60 -13.00
CA ALA A 236 -15.20 -18.03 -12.94
C ALA A 236 -13.71 -18.36 -13.13
N ASP A 237 -12.99 -17.54 -13.89
CA ASP A 237 -11.62 -17.82 -14.32
C ASP A 237 -10.65 -16.74 -13.84
N LYS A 238 -9.54 -17.16 -13.21
CA LYS A 238 -8.49 -16.28 -12.67
C LYS A 238 -7.60 -15.64 -13.75
N ASN A 239 -7.66 -16.11 -14.99
CA ASN A 239 -6.72 -15.77 -16.07
C ASN A 239 -7.33 -14.87 -17.17
N VAL A 240 -8.58 -14.43 -17.03
CA VAL A 240 -9.30 -13.70 -18.10
C VAL A 240 -8.76 -12.28 -18.31
N GLU A 241 -8.22 -11.64 -17.26
CA GLU A 241 -7.67 -10.28 -17.40
C GLU A 241 -6.43 -10.26 -18.33
N ASP A 242 -5.65 -11.35 -18.39
CA ASP A 242 -4.48 -11.44 -19.28
C ASP A 242 -4.86 -11.59 -20.77
N GLU A 243 -6.00 -12.20 -21.11
CA GLU A 243 -6.46 -12.30 -22.51
C GLU A 243 -7.06 -10.98 -23.02
N LEU A 244 -7.75 -10.23 -22.16
CA LEU A 244 -8.38 -8.94 -22.54
C LEU A 244 -7.37 -7.80 -22.68
N LEU A 245 -6.17 -7.94 -22.09
CA LEU A 245 -5.07 -6.99 -22.18
C LEU A 245 -4.07 -7.32 -23.30
N GLN A 246 -4.21 -8.46 -23.98
CA GLN A 246 -3.40 -8.74 -25.15
C GLN A 246 -3.80 -7.80 -26.29
N PRO A 247 -2.83 -7.08 -26.91
CA PRO A 247 -3.11 -6.32 -28.12
C PRO A 247 -3.64 -7.30 -29.17
N ARG A 248 -4.83 -7.01 -29.72
CA ARG A 248 -5.41 -7.82 -30.80
C ARG A 248 -4.33 -8.11 -31.84
N PRO A 249 -4.15 -9.37 -32.28
CA PRO A 249 -3.19 -9.67 -33.33
C PRO A 249 -3.51 -8.79 -34.53
N LYS A 250 -2.49 -8.07 -35.03
CA LYS A 250 -2.62 -7.21 -36.20
C LYS A 250 -3.27 -8.04 -37.30
N THR A 251 -4.48 -7.65 -37.71
CA THR A 251 -5.16 -8.22 -38.87
C THR A 251 -4.16 -8.22 -40.03
N ALA A 252 -3.79 -9.42 -40.47
CA ALA A 252 -2.92 -9.59 -41.63
C ALA A 252 -3.53 -8.78 -42.79
N LYS A 253 -2.71 -7.97 -43.45
CA LYS A 253 -3.10 -7.27 -44.68
C LYS A 253 -3.72 -8.31 -45.63
N PRO A 254 -4.84 -8.02 -46.31
CA PRO A 254 -5.32 -8.90 -47.34
C PRO A 254 -4.21 -9.06 -48.38
N SER A 255 -3.76 -10.29 -48.55
CA SER A 255 -2.88 -10.70 -49.62
C SER A 255 -3.52 -10.27 -50.94
N SER A 256 -2.94 -9.27 -51.60
CA SER A 256 -3.21 -8.99 -53.00
C SER A 256 -2.74 -10.20 -53.80
N GLY A 257 -3.67 -11.08 -54.14
CA GLY A 257 -3.44 -12.25 -54.94
C GLY A 257 -4.36 -12.28 -56.17
N VAL A 258 -3.76 -11.82 -57.28
CA VAL A 258 -3.81 -12.40 -58.62
C VAL A 258 -5.10 -12.27 -59.45
N ALA A 259 -5.06 -11.38 -60.45
CA ALA A 259 -5.06 -11.67 -61.89
C ALA A 259 -5.09 -10.35 -62.67
#